data_AF-A0A378I508-F1
#
_entry.id   AF-A0A378I508-F1
#
_cell.length_a   1.000
_cell.length_b   1.000
_cell.length_c   1.000
_cell.angle_alpha   90.00
_cell.angle_beta   90.00
_cell.angle_gamma   90.00
#
_symmetry.space_group_name_H-M   'P 1'
#
loop_
_entity.id
_entity.type
_entity.pdbx_description
1 polymer ?
#
loop_
_entity_poly.entity_id
_entity_poly.type
_entity_poly.pdbx_seq_one_letter_code
_entity_poly.pdbx_strand_id
1 'polypeptide(L)' 'MSKHLKEIDESYTEHFLFAQCLGFKLIFAGFACLIHAIIPDLFVNTGSKTIDTLSQRIKKRKEKNVSC' A
#
# COMPACT_ATOMS: atom_id res chain seq x y z
N MET A 1 10.40 -5.32 21.82
CA MET A 1 9.31 -4.44 21.35
C MET A 1 9.76 -2.98 21.13
N SER A 2 10.92 -2.57 21.66
CA SER A 2 11.51 -1.23 21.53
C SER A 2 12.78 -1.18 20.66
N LYS A 3 13.06 -2.22 19.86
CA LYS A 3 14.31 -2.33 19.07
C LYS A 3 14.17 -1.96 17.59
N HIS A 4 13.01 -1.47 17.13
CA HIS A 4 12.80 -1.02 15.74
C HIS A 4 12.42 0.47 15.63
N LEU A 5 12.24 1.17 16.76
CA LEU A 5 11.65 2.52 16.83
C LEU A 5 12.68 3.67 16.90
N LYS A 6 13.91 3.50 16.41
CA LYS A 6 14.90 4.60 16.48
C LYS A 6 15.81 4.79 15.27
N GLU A 7 15.57 4.10 14.17
CA GLU A 7 16.67 3.85 13.21
C GLU A 7 16.24 4.01 11.75
N ILE A 8 15.48 5.06 11.43
CA ILE A 8 15.15 5.35 10.04
C ILE A 8 15.36 6.85 9.82
N ASP A 9 16.49 7.21 9.24
CA ASP A 9 16.86 8.55 8.76
C ASP A 9 16.00 9.00 7.55
N GLU A 10 14.81 8.40 7.36
CA GLU A 10 13.83 8.86 6.36
C GLU A 10 13.07 10.06 6.94
N SER A 11 12.99 11.14 6.17
CA SER A 11 12.22 12.29 6.59
C SER A 11 10.77 11.88 6.81
N TYR A 12 10.14 12.38 7.90
CA TYR A 12 8.71 12.19 8.15
C TYR A 12 7.87 12.50 6.89
N THR A 13 8.32 13.44 6.06
CA THR A 13 7.72 13.78 4.76
C THR A 13 7.73 12.63 3.75
N GLU A 14 8.82 11.86 3.63
CA GLU A 14 8.89 10.70 2.74
C GLU A 14 7.97 9.57 3.21
N HIS A 15 7.93 9.35 4.52
CA HIS A 15 7.01 8.37 5.10
C HIS A 15 5.55 8.78 4.91
N PHE A 16 5.25 10.05 5.16
CA PHE A 16 3.92 10.64 5.00
C PHE A 16 3.45 10.57 3.54
N LEU A 17 4.27 11.00 2.58
CA LEU A 17 3.94 10.97 1.15
C LEU A 17 3.70 9.55 0.65
N PHE A 18 4.53 8.60 1.08
CA PHE A 18 4.32 7.19 0.74
C PHE A 18 3.01 6.66 1.34
N ALA A 19 2.77 6.88 2.63
CA ALA A 19 1.55 6.43 3.30
C ALA A 19 0.29 7.04 2.65
N GLN A 20 0.34 8.33 2.32
CA GLN A 20 -0.73 9.03 1.61
C GLN A 20 -0.96 8.44 0.22
N CYS A 21 0.09 8.17 -0.56
CA CYS A 21 -0.02 7.53 -1.87
C CYS A 21 -0.62 6.11 -1.78
N LEU A 22 -0.19 5.31 -0.79
CA LEU A 22 -0.79 4.00 -0.55
C LEU A 22 -2.27 4.12 -0.17
N GLY A 23 -2.62 5.06 0.70
CA GLY A 23 -3.99 5.29 1.16
C GLY A 23 -4.93 5.65 0.00
N PHE A 24 -4.54 6.59 -0.86
CA PHE A 24 -5.36 6.94 -2.03
C PHE A 24 -5.55 5.76 -3.00
N LYS A 25 -4.52 4.93 -3.20
CA LYS A 25 -4.64 3.72 -4.03
C LYS A 25 -5.61 2.70 -3.42
N LEU A 26 -5.62 2.56 -2.10
CA LEU A 26 -6.58 1.69 -1.39
C LEU A 26 -8.01 2.21 -1.49
N ILE A 27 -8.21 3.52 -1.33
CA ILE A 27 -9.53 4.15 -1.48
C ILE A 27 -10.06 3.89 -2.89
N PHE A 28 -9.24 4.13 -3.92
CA PHE A 28 -9.64 3.88 -5.31
C PHE A 28 -9.93 2.41 -5.59
N ALA A 29 -9.11 1.49 -5.07
CA ALA A 29 -9.37 0.05 -5.18
C ALA A 29 -10.67 -0.36 -4.48
N GLY A 30 -10.95 0.21 -3.31
CA GLY A 30 -12.22 0.00 -2.60
C GLY A 30 -13.42 0.49 -3.41
N PHE A 31 -13.34 1.69 -3.98
CA PHE A 31 -14.37 2.20 -4.89
C PHE A 31 -14.55 1.30 -6.12
N ALA A 32 -13.47 0.82 -6.72
CA ALA A 32 -13.54 -0.12 -7.84
C ALA A 32 -14.23 -1.43 -7.45
N CYS A 33 -13.98 -1.96 -6.25
CA CYS A 33 -14.68 -3.13 -5.72
C CYS A 33 -16.17 -2.87 -5.46
N LEU A 34 -16.54 -1.69 -4.97
CA LEU A 34 -17.95 -1.30 -4.79
C LEU A 34 -18.68 -1.20 -6.12
N ILE A 35 -18.04 -0.61 -7.14
CA ILE A 35 -18.60 -0.56 -8.50
C ILE A 35 -18.72 -1.97 -9.07
N HIS A 36 -17.70 -2.82 -8.89
CA HIS A 36 -17.73 -4.22 -9.30
C HIS A 36 -18.85 -5.01 -8.62
N ALA A 37 -19.15 -4.74 -7.34
CA ALA A 37 -20.25 -5.38 -6.62
C ALA A 37 -21.63 -5.02 -7.22
N ILE A 38 -21.74 -3.84 -7.85
CA ILE A 38 -22.95 -3.41 -8.58
C ILE A 38 -22.93 -3.93 -10.03
N ILE A 39 -21.76 -3.94 -10.67
CA ILE A 39 -21.55 -4.33 -12.07
C ILE A 39 -20.41 -5.37 -12.12
N PRO A 40 -20.74 -6.68 -12.04
CA PRO A 40 -19.75 -7.74 -11.88
C PRO A 40 -18.75 -7.86 -13.04
N ASP A 41 -19.04 -7.35 -14.23
CA ASP A 41 -18.09 -7.39 -15.36
C ASP A 41 -17.07 -6.25 -15.34
N LEU A 42 -17.27 -5.23 -14.50
CA LEU A 42 -16.37 -4.09 -14.41
C LEU A 42 -15.36 -4.28 -13.27
N PHE A 43 -14.07 -4.04 -13.53
CA PHE A 43 -13.00 -4.08 -12.52
C PHE A 43 -12.73 -5.42 -11.81
N VAL A 44 -13.10 -6.56 -12.43
CA VAL A 44 -12.93 -7.93 -11.91
C VAL A 44 -11.57 -8.20 -11.24
N ASN A 45 -10.49 -7.72 -11.85
CA ASN A 45 -9.13 -7.95 -11.36
C ASN A 45 -8.49 -6.72 -10.69
N THR A 46 -9.16 -5.58 -10.67
CA THR A 46 -8.56 -4.31 -10.26
C THR A 46 -8.35 -4.26 -8.75
N GLY A 47 -9.31 -4.76 -7.96
CA GLY A 47 -9.19 -4.83 -6.50
C GLY A 47 -8.00 -5.69 -6.06
N SER A 48 -8.03 -6.97 -6.42
CA SER A 48 -6.99 -7.94 -6.03
C SER A 48 -5.60 -7.55 -6.54
N LYS A 49 -5.45 -7.16 -7.81
CA LYS A 49 -4.14 -6.72 -8.35
C LYS A 49 -3.61 -5.48 -7.64
N THR A 50 -4.47 -4.54 -7.27
CA THR A 50 -4.05 -3.32 -6.57
C THR A 50 -3.56 -3.67 -5.16
N ILE A 51 -4.28 -4.52 -4.44
CA ILE A 51 -3.89 -4.99 -3.10
C ILE A 51 -2.58 -5.78 -3.16
N ASP A 52 -2.43 -6.70 -4.12
CA ASP A 52 -1.19 -7.48 -4.27
C ASP A 52 0.01 -6.58 -4.58
N THR A 53 -0.17 -5.62 -5.50
CA THR A 53 0.88 -4.64 -5.83
C THR A 53 1.26 -3.80 -4.61
N LEU A 54 0.27 -3.40 -3.80
CA LEU A 54 0.49 -2.61 -2.59
C LEU A 54 1.22 -3.42 -1.52
N SER A 55 0.78 -4.66 -1.30
CA SER A 55 1.37 -5.61 -0.36
C SER A 55 2.83 -5.88 -0.72
N GLN A 56 3.13 -6.09 -2.00
CA GLN A 56 4.51 -6.22 -2.47
C GLN A 56 5.33 -4.94 -2.27
N ARG A 57 4.77 -3.75 -2.49
CA ARG A 57 5.45 -2.47 -2.22
C ARG A 57 5.81 -2.30 -0.74
N ILE A 58 4.89 -2.65 0.16
CA ILE A 58 5.14 -2.60 1.61
C ILE A 58 6.21 -3.61 2.01
N LYS A 59 6.13 -4.85 1.50
CA LYS A 59 7.16 -5.89 1.76
C LYS A 59 8.53 -5.49 1.25
N LYS A 60 8.64 -5.01 0.00
CA LYS A 60 9.91 -4.52 -0.57
C LYS A 60 10.49 -3.35 0.23
N ARG A 61 9.65 -2.42 0.70
CA ARG A 61 10.11 -1.34 1.58
C ARG A 61 10.62 -1.90 2.91
N LYS A 62 9.93 -2.88 3.50
CA LYS A 62 10.37 -3.54 4.73
C LYS A 62 11.71 -4.27 4.54
N GLU A 63 11.90 -5.00 3.45
CA GLU A 63 13.14 -5.70 3.12
C GLU A 63 14.31 -4.75 2.88
N LYS A 64 14.07 -3.64 2.16
CA LYS A 64 15.09 -2.59 1.93
C LYS A 64 15.58 -1.95 3.23
N ASN A 65 14.77 -1.98 4.29
CA ASN A 65 15.07 -1.44 5.62
C ASN A 65 15.58 -2.51 6.61
N VAL A 66 15.74 -3.76 6.18
CA VAL A 66 16.26 -4.89 6.99
C VAL A 66 17.57 -5.45 6.41
N SER A 67 18.11 -4.83 5.35
CA SER A 67 19.42 -5.20 4.81
C SER A 67 20.53 -4.62 5.70
N CYS A 68 20.82 -5.33 6.80
CA CYS A 68 22.11 -5.28 7.49
C CYS A 68 22.91 -6.52 7.13
#